data_AF-A0A8H3QE46-F1
#
_entry.id   AF-A0A8H3QE46-F1
#
_cell.length_a   1.000
_cell.length_b   1.000
_cell.length_c   1.000
_cell.angle_alpha   90.00
_cell.angle_beta   90.00
_cell.angle_gamma   90.00
#
_symmetry.space_group_name_H-M   'P 1'
#
loop_
_entity.id
_entity.type
_entity.pdbx_description
1 polymer ?
#
loop_
_entity_poly.entity_id
_entity_poly.type
_entity_poly.pdbx_seq_one_letter_code
_entity_poly.pdbx_strand_id
1 'polypeptide(L)'
;MATFLEKNDACLEKKNNLQVYPDDSIAIFDHENIIPMTKRSNINESIWQNAISNKRSLIVVKRNETNPCPSAKFFQATNDICHVIGMMYDTLLRDYNENLPDQQHYSSLPRLHSAAHHDEDIMTRYTNKIAVYGMKLRHITLLIDYKYIRNTQVHRSYWNITSHVPRLEQRQNALALLNTVNQSRVFSEAFRLCTSCVYGAQ
;
A
#
# COMPACT_ATOMS: atom_id res chain seq x y z
N MET A 1 -14.35 -19.36 -25.57
CA MET A 1 -14.28 -19.24 -24.11
C MET A 1 -14.68 -17.84 -23.72
N ALA A 2 -15.56 -17.75 -22.73
CA ALA A 2 -16.07 -16.52 -22.16
C ALA A 2 -14.98 -15.65 -21.55
N THR A 3 -15.30 -14.38 -21.35
CA THR A 3 -14.49 -13.49 -20.51
C THR A 3 -14.94 -13.64 -19.06
N PHE A 4 -14.02 -14.03 -18.18
CA PHE A 4 -14.28 -14.08 -16.74
C PHE A 4 -13.78 -12.80 -16.06
N LEU A 5 -14.64 -12.19 -15.24
CA LEU A 5 -14.30 -11.11 -14.34
C LEU A 5 -14.48 -11.59 -12.89
N GLU A 6 -13.44 -11.60 -12.09
CA GLU A 6 -13.56 -11.80 -10.65
C GLU A 6 -13.95 -10.48 -9.98
N LYS A 7 -15.05 -10.50 -9.23
CA LYS A 7 -15.56 -9.38 -8.44
C LYS A 7 -15.07 -9.50 -7.00
N ASN A 8 -14.23 -8.55 -6.60
CA ASN A 8 -13.72 -8.39 -5.25
C ASN A 8 -14.17 -7.00 -4.74
N ASP A 9 -15.25 -6.99 -3.96
CA ASP A 9 -15.96 -5.78 -3.53
C ASP A 9 -16.36 -4.85 -4.69
N ALA A 10 -15.71 -3.69 -4.81
CA ALA A 10 -15.93 -2.69 -5.85
C ALA A 10 -15.09 -2.93 -7.12
N CYS A 11 -14.12 -3.84 -7.07
CA CYS A 11 -13.20 -4.12 -8.17
C CYS A 11 -13.70 -5.27 -9.05
N LEU A 12 -13.48 -5.16 -10.36
CA LEU A 12 -13.65 -6.25 -11.35
C LEU A 12 -12.30 -6.53 -12.01
N GLU A 13 -11.83 -7.77 -11.94
CA GLU A 13 -10.55 -8.18 -12.50
C GLU A 13 -10.74 -9.24 -13.57
N LYS A 14 -10.20 -9.01 -14.78
CA LYS A 14 -10.23 -10.01 -15.84
C LYS A 14 -9.29 -11.16 -15.50
N LYS A 15 -9.81 -12.40 -15.50
CA LYS A 15 -9.05 -13.61 -15.21
C LYS A 15 -9.03 -14.51 -16.45
N ASN A 16 -7.83 -15.01 -16.79
CA ASN A 16 -7.66 -15.91 -17.94
C ASN A 16 -8.06 -17.35 -17.59
N ASN A 17 -7.75 -17.78 -16.36
CA ASN A 17 -8.14 -19.08 -15.80
C ASN A 17 -8.82 -18.83 -14.46
N LEU A 18 -10.13 -19.05 -14.40
CA LEU A 18 -10.90 -18.91 -13.18
C LEU A 18 -11.71 -20.18 -12.94
N GLN A 19 -11.31 -20.98 -11.96
CA GLN A 19 -12.09 -22.13 -11.51
C GLN A 19 -13.26 -21.63 -10.69
N VAL A 20 -14.50 -21.78 -11.14
CA VAL A 20 -15.71 -21.32 -10.44
C VAL A 20 -16.33 -22.47 -9.65
N TYR A 21 -16.52 -22.29 -8.35
CA TYR A 21 -17.07 -23.31 -7.46
C TYR A 21 -18.59 -23.17 -7.29
N PRO A 22 -19.32 -24.24 -6.90
CA PRO A 22 -20.78 -24.20 -6.73
C PRO A 22 -21.29 -23.14 -5.75
N ASP A 23 -20.48 -22.76 -4.75
CA ASP A 23 -20.84 -21.74 -3.75
C ASP A 23 -20.51 -20.31 -4.17
N ASP A 24 -19.75 -20.12 -5.24
CA ASP A 24 -19.48 -18.78 -5.76
C ASP A 24 -20.75 -18.16 -6.32
N SER A 25 -20.88 -16.84 -6.20
CA SER A 25 -21.96 -16.11 -6.85
C SER A 25 -21.51 -15.65 -8.22
N ILE A 26 -22.32 -15.86 -9.25
CA ILE A 26 -22.03 -15.46 -10.62
C ILE A 26 -23.17 -14.68 -11.25
N ALA A 27 -22.81 -13.74 -12.12
CA ALA A 27 -23.71 -13.10 -13.06
C ALA A 27 -23.20 -13.39 -14.48
N ILE A 28 -24.11 -13.68 -15.40
CA ILE A 28 -23.79 -13.98 -16.80
C ILE A 28 -24.45 -12.90 -17.65
N PHE A 29 -23.63 -12.22 -18.45
CA PHE A 29 -24.08 -11.26 -19.43
C PHE A 29 -23.70 -11.79 -20.80
N ASP A 30 -24.69 -12.20 -21.57
CA ASP A 30 -24.54 -12.42 -22.99
C ASP A 30 -25.62 -11.63 -23.75
N HIS A 31 -25.53 -11.61 -25.08
CA HIS A 31 -26.46 -10.85 -25.93
C HIS A 31 -27.91 -11.36 -25.93
N GLU A 32 -28.15 -12.58 -25.46
CA GLU A 32 -29.45 -13.27 -25.45
C GLU A 32 -29.99 -13.42 -24.02
N ASN A 33 -29.12 -13.54 -23.02
CA ASN A 33 -29.45 -13.84 -21.64
C ASN A 33 -28.65 -12.96 -20.67
N ILE A 34 -29.38 -12.33 -19.75
CA ILE A 34 -28.80 -11.67 -18.57
C ILE A 34 -29.26 -12.43 -17.34
N ILE A 35 -28.34 -13.17 -16.73
CA ILE A 35 -28.58 -13.85 -15.47
C ILE A 35 -28.04 -12.97 -14.34
N PRO A 36 -28.91 -12.45 -13.45
CA PRO A 36 -28.48 -11.65 -12.33
C PRO A 36 -27.64 -12.49 -11.35
N MET A 37 -26.92 -11.80 -10.46
CA MET A 37 -26.01 -12.44 -9.51
C MET A 37 -26.74 -13.51 -8.68
N THR A 38 -26.34 -14.77 -8.84
CA THR A 38 -26.91 -15.93 -8.12
C THR A 38 -25.80 -16.95 -7.85
N LYS A 39 -26.01 -17.91 -6.94
CA LYS A 39 -25.01 -18.97 -6.72
C LYS A 39 -24.80 -19.79 -7.99
N ARG A 40 -23.57 -20.21 -8.27
CA ARG A 40 -23.23 -21.09 -9.39
C ARG A 40 -24.03 -22.38 -9.35
N SER A 41 -24.27 -22.94 -8.16
CA SER A 41 -25.12 -24.13 -7.93
C SER A 41 -26.59 -23.95 -8.34
N ASN A 42 -27.09 -22.72 -8.44
CA ASN A 42 -28.46 -22.44 -8.89
C ASN A 42 -28.60 -22.41 -10.42
N ILE A 43 -27.49 -22.42 -11.16
CA ILE A 43 -27.49 -22.37 -12.63
C ILE A 43 -27.37 -23.79 -13.18
N ASN A 44 -28.29 -24.15 -14.07
CA ASN A 44 -28.29 -25.43 -14.77
C ASN A 44 -26.96 -25.62 -15.53
N GLU A 45 -26.43 -26.85 -15.49
CA GLU A 45 -25.16 -27.18 -16.15
C GLU A 45 -25.18 -26.89 -17.66
N SER A 46 -26.30 -27.09 -18.36
CA SER A 46 -26.39 -26.77 -19.78
C SER A 46 -26.23 -25.27 -20.06
N ILE A 47 -26.87 -24.42 -19.25
CA ILE A 47 -26.76 -22.96 -19.32
C ILE A 47 -25.32 -22.54 -19.01
N TRP A 48 -24.72 -23.14 -17.98
CA TRP A 48 -23.33 -22.87 -17.62
C TRP A 48 -22.35 -23.22 -18.74
N GLN A 49 -22.43 -24.43 -19.30
CA GLN A 49 -21.55 -24.89 -20.37
C GLN A 49 -21.69 -24.03 -21.63
N ASN A 50 -22.91 -23.60 -21.97
CA ASN A 50 -23.16 -22.65 -23.06
C ASN A 50 -22.51 -21.28 -22.78
N ALA A 51 -22.66 -20.75 -21.57
CA ALA A 51 -22.07 -19.48 -21.19
C ALA A 51 -20.53 -19.51 -21.24
N ILE A 52 -19.87 -20.54 -20.71
CA ILE A 52 -18.40 -20.59 -20.68
C ILE A 52 -17.76 -20.86 -22.05
N SER A 53 -18.47 -21.55 -22.94
CA SER A 53 -17.99 -21.83 -24.30
C SER A 53 -18.11 -20.60 -25.21
N ASN A 54 -19.14 -19.78 -25.01
CA ASN A 54 -19.43 -18.58 -25.79
C ASN A 54 -18.38 -17.47 -25.56
N LYS A 55 -17.70 -17.04 -26.65
CA LYS A 55 -16.68 -15.97 -26.62
C LYS A 55 -17.24 -14.58 -26.34
N ARG A 56 -18.55 -14.37 -26.54
CA ARG A 56 -19.24 -13.09 -26.30
C ARG A 56 -19.80 -12.98 -24.88
N SER A 57 -19.86 -14.08 -24.14
CA SER A 57 -20.33 -14.06 -22.76
C SER A 57 -19.30 -13.41 -21.83
N LEU A 58 -19.80 -12.55 -20.96
CA LEU A 58 -19.09 -11.96 -19.84
C LEU A 58 -19.64 -12.58 -18.56
N ILE A 59 -18.79 -13.28 -17.81
CA ILE A 59 -19.16 -13.95 -16.57
C ILE A 59 -18.48 -13.23 -15.42
N VAL A 60 -19.27 -12.58 -14.57
CA VAL A 60 -18.78 -11.94 -13.34
C VAL A 60 -18.90 -12.95 -12.20
N VAL A 61 -17.81 -13.20 -11.50
CA VAL A 61 -17.72 -14.19 -10.41
C VAL A 61 -17.35 -13.48 -9.13
N LYS A 62 -18.24 -13.47 -8.13
CA LYS A 62 -17.95 -13.06 -6.77
C LYS A 62 -17.68 -14.31 -5.93
N ARG A 63 -16.44 -14.45 -5.47
CA ARG A 63 -16.02 -15.56 -4.62
C ARG A 63 -16.73 -15.56 -3.28
N ASN A 64 -16.94 -16.75 -2.73
CA ASN A 64 -17.43 -16.89 -1.35
C ASN A 64 -16.40 -16.36 -0.33
N GLU A 65 -15.11 -16.59 -0.57
CA GLU A 65 -14.01 -16.00 0.22
C GLU A 65 -13.61 -14.64 -0.37
N THR A 66 -13.76 -13.58 0.44
CA THR A 66 -13.46 -12.22 0.01
C THR A 66 -11.97 -11.95 0.14
N ASN A 67 -11.26 -11.94 -0.99
CA ASN A 67 -9.89 -11.44 -1.06
C ASN A 67 -9.90 -9.98 -1.50
N PRO A 68 -9.11 -9.08 -0.86
CA PRO A 68 -9.03 -7.71 -1.31
C PRO A 68 -8.47 -7.64 -2.73
N CYS A 69 -9.06 -6.79 -3.57
CA CYS A 69 -8.59 -6.61 -4.95
C CYS A 69 -7.16 -6.04 -5.00
N PRO A 70 -6.42 -6.24 -6.10
CA PRO A 70 -5.05 -5.73 -6.25
C PRO A 70 -4.95 -4.23 -5.97
N SER A 71 -5.92 -3.43 -6.43
CA SER A 71 -5.97 -1.99 -6.13
C SER A 71 -6.13 -1.73 -4.63
N ALA A 72 -7.04 -2.43 -3.94
CA ALA A 72 -7.19 -2.31 -2.48
C ALA A 72 -5.92 -2.72 -1.73
N LYS A 73 -5.26 -3.81 -2.14
CA LYS A 73 -3.96 -4.24 -1.61
C LYS A 73 -2.88 -3.18 -1.82
N PHE A 74 -2.79 -2.62 -3.02
CA PHE A 74 -1.87 -1.53 -3.37
C PHE A 74 -2.11 -0.29 -2.50
N PHE A 75 -3.37 0.11 -2.34
CA PHE A 75 -3.74 1.27 -1.52
C PHE A 75 -3.43 1.05 -0.05
N GLN A 76 -3.73 -0.14 0.49
CA GLN A 76 -3.41 -0.49 1.87
C GLN A 76 -1.89 -0.47 2.09
N ALA A 77 -1.13 -1.14 1.22
CA ALA A 77 0.34 -1.13 1.30
C ALA A 77 0.93 0.28 1.22
N THR A 78 0.35 1.16 0.39
CA THR A 78 0.77 2.56 0.27
C THR A 78 0.52 3.35 1.56
N ASN A 79 -0.62 3.13 2.22
CA ASN A 79 -0.92 3.73 3.52
C ASN A 79 0.03 3.23 4.61
N ASP A 80 0.30 1.93 4.65
CA ASP A 80 1.16 1.30 5.64
C ASP A 80 2.61 1.78 5.49
N ILE A 81 3.12 1.89 4.26
CA ILE A 81 4.42 2.51 3.97
C ILE A 81 4.45 3.97 4.47
N CYS A 82 3.42 4.77 4.18
CA CYS A 82 3.35 6.16 4.65
C CYS A 82 3.27 6.29 6.17
N HIS A 83 2.72 5.29 6.85
CA HIS A 83 2.71 5.23 8.30
C HIS A 83 4.13 4.99 8.85
N VAL A 84 4.84 3.98 8.34
CA VAL A 84 6.24 3.71 8.73
C VAL A 84 7.13 4.94 8.48
N ILE A 85 6.93 5.63 7.35
CA ILE A 85 7.59 6.90 7.07
C ILE A 85 7.27 7.94 8.15
N GLY A 86 6.01 8.01 8.62
CA GLY A 86 5.62 8.90 9.72
C GLY A 86 6.36 8.61 11.03
N MET A 87 6.47 7.34 11.42
CA MET A 87 7.21 6.96 12.62
C MET A 87 8.70 7.36 12.55
N MET A 88 9.29 7.26 11.36
CA MET A 88 10.65 7.73 11.11
C MET A 88 10.73 9.26 11.25
N TYR A 89 9.73 9.99 10.76
CA TYR A 89 9.69 11.45 10.89
C TYR A 89 9.67 11.86 12.36
N ASP A 90 8.85 11.22 13.18
CA ASP A 90 8.76 11.51 14.60
C ASP A 90 10.09 11.23 15.32
N THR A 91 10.78 10.16 14.92
CA THR A 91 12.12 9.81 15.42
C THR A 91 13.15 10.88 15.05
N LEU A 92 13.25 11.23 13.76
CA LEU A 92 14.20 12.24 13.30
C LEU A 92 13.93 13.63 13.87
N LEU A 93 12.67 14.02 13.99
CA LEU A 93 12.30 15.31 14.58
C LEU A 93 12.69 15.38 16.05
N ARG A 94 12.42 14.33 16.82
CA ARG A 94 12.85 14.24 18.22
C ARG A 94 14.36 14.40 18.33
N ASP A 95 15.12 13.64 17.54
CA ASP A 95 16.58 13.68 17.59
C ASP A 95 17.14 15.02 17.11
N TYR A 96 16.50 15.67 16.13
CA TYR A 96 16.90 16.99 15.66
C TYR A 96 16.63 18.08 16.70
N ASN A 97 15.44 18.06 17.32
CA ASN A 97 15.02 19.03 18.33
C ASN A 97 15.73 18.82 19.68
N GLU A 98 16.35 17.66 19.89
CA GLU A 98 17.10 17.35 21.10
C GLU A 98 18.18 18.40 21.40
N ASN A 99 18.18 18.94 22.63
CA ASN A 99 19.09 19.98 23.10
C ASN A 99 18.95 21.33 22.38
N LEU A 100 17.87 21.57 21.63
CA LEU A 100 17.53 22.89 21.11
C LEU A 100 16.52 23.60 22.03
N PRO A 101 16.55 24.95 22.12
CA PRO A 101 15.48 25.71 22.74
C PRO A 101 14.15 25.51 21.99
N ASP A 102 13.02 25.54 22.70
CA ASP A 102 11.69 25.29 22.12
C ASP A 102 11.37 26.18 20.92
N GLN A 103 11.84 27.44 20.92
CA GLN A 103 11.64 28.36 19.77
C GLN A 103 12.32 27.92 18.47
N GLN A 104 13.30 27.02 18.54
CA GLN A 104 14.03 26.46 17.39
C GLN A 104 13.52 25.07 17.00
N HIS A 105 12.51 24.54 17.69
CA HIS A 105 11.96 23.23 17.38
C HIS A 105 11.16 23.26 16.08
N TYR A 106 11.35 22.22 15.27
CA TYR A 106 10.48 21.95 14.14
C TYR A 106 9.35 21.01 14.55
N SER A 107 8.12 21.36 14.15
CA SER A 107 6.93 20.54 14.40
C SER A 107 6.62 19.54 13.29
N SER A 108 7.33 19.58 12.16
CA SER A 108 7.17 18.60 11.09
C SER A 108 8.45 18.43 10.25
N LEU A 109 8.71 17.20 9.83
CA LEU A 109 9.91 16.88 9.05
C LEU A 109 9.93 17.59 7.69
N PRO A 110 8.80 17.73 6.95
CA PRO A 110 8.80 18.51 5.72
C PRO A 110 9.19 19.97 5.92
N ARG A 111 8.80 20.61 7.04
CA ARG A 111 9.22 21.98 7.37
C ARG A 111 10.70 22.06 7.68
N LEU A 112 11.22 21.12 8.49
CA LEU A 112 12.66 21.01 8.76
C LEU A 112 13.45 20.81 7.47
N HIS A 113 13.02 19.88 6.61
CA HIS A 113 13.68 19.60 5.34
C HIS A 113 13.67 20.82 4.40
N SER A 114 12.56 21.56 4.36
CA SER A 114 12.47 22.80 3.58
C SER A 114 13.39 23.89 4.13
N ALA A 115 13.42 24.08 5.45
CA ALA A 115 14.30 25.08 6.08
C ALA A 115 15.79 24.77 5.86
N ALA A 116 16.17 23.50 5.88
CA ALA A 116 17.54 23.06 5.62
C ALA A 116 18.06 23.50 4.24
N HIS A 117 17.20 23.65 3.22
CA HIS A 117 17.64 24.15 1.90
C HIS A 117 17.94 25.64 1.88
N HIS A 118 17.60 26.38 2.93
CA HIS A 118 17.76 27.84 3.02
C HIS A 118 18.74 28.27 4.10
N ASP A 119 19.21 27.34 4.95
CA ASP A 119 20.05 27.62 6.11
C ASP A 119 21.09 26.50 6.30
N GLU A 120 22.37 26.89 6.24
CA GLU A 120 23.51 25.96 6.25
C GLU A 120 23.70 25.29 7.62
N ASP A 121 23.40 25.98 8.72
CA ASP A 121 23.53 25.43 10.07
C ASP A 121 22.45 24.37 10.30
N ILE A 122 21.22 24.66 9.89
CA ILE A 122 20.12 23.69 9.88
C ILE A 122 20.48 22.50 9.00
N MET A 123 21.00 22.74 7.79
CA MET A 123 21.40 21.70 6.85
C MET A 123 22.46 20.76 7.45
N THR A 124 23.49 21.34 8.04
CA THR A 124 24.61 20.60 8.63
C THR A 124 24.13 19.74 9.79
N ARG A 125 23.38 20.34 10.74
CA ARG A 125 22.80 19.59 11.86
C ARG A 125 21.89 18.48 11.38
N TYR A 126 21.00 18.78 10.43
CA TYR A 126 20.04 17.81 9.93
C TYR A 126 20.73 16.64 9.21
N THR A 127 21.72 16.93 8.38
CA THR A 127 22.53 15.92 7.68
C THR A 127 23.25 15.00 8.66
N ASN A 128 23.82 15.56 9.74
CA ASN A 128 24.45 14.77 10.79
C ASN A 128 23.47 13.84 11.49
N LYS A 129 22.24 14.31 11.78
CA LYS A 129 21.20 13.50 12.43
C LYS A 129 20.71 12.34 11.55
N ILE A 130 20.51 12.56 10.25
CA ILE A 130 20.07 11.48 9.35
C ILE A 130 21.20 10.49 9.03
N ALA A 131 22.47 10.91 9.09
CA ALA A 131 23.62 10.05 8.83
C ALA A 131 23.76 8.92 9.86
N VAL A 132 23.32 9.12 11.10
CA VAL A 132 23.25 8.08 12.15
C VAL A 132 22.46 6.85 11.68
N TYR A 133 21.45 7.07 10.82
CA TYR A 133 20.59 6.03 10.26
C TYR A 133 21.06 5.52 8.89
N GLY A 134 22.27 5.89 8.46
CA GLY A 134 22.79 5.60 7.12
C GLY A 134 22.05 6.33 6.00
N MET A 135 21.26 7.36 6.33
CA MET A 135 20.48 8.11 5.35
C MET A 135 21.23 9.31 4.80
N LYS A 136 20.80 9.75 3.62
CA LYS A 136 21.22 10.99 2.95
C LYS A 136 19.97 11.81 2.66
N LEU A 137 20.11 13.11 2.45
CA LEU A 137 18.99 14.02 2.13
C LEU A 137 18.12 13.49 1.00
N ARG A 138 18.72 12.94 -0.07
CA ARG A 138 17.98 12.31 -1.18
C ARG A 138 17.01 11.21 -0.73
N HIS A 139 17.37 10.43 0.30
CA HIS A 139 16.48 9.38 0.82
C HIS A 139 15.29 10.01 1.53
N ILE A 140 15.51 11.07 2.30
CA ILE A 140 14.43 11.81 2.96
C ILE A 140 13.50 12.45 1.93
N THR A 141 14.04 13.11 0.90
CA THR A 141 13.24 13.71 -0.18
C THR A 141 12.32 12.67 -0.82
N LEU A 142 12.83 11.48 -1.18
CA LEU A 142 12.03 10.40 -1.75
C LEU A 142 10.87 9.95 -0.84
N LEU A 143 11.09 9.89 0.47
CA LEU A 143 10.06 9.50 1.43
C LEU A 143 9.02 10.61 1.65
N ILE A 144 9.46 11.88 1.63
CA ILE A 144 8.57 13.07 1.66
C ILE A 144 7.68 13.08 0.43
N ASP A 145 8.25 12.94 -0.77
CA ASP A 145 7.52 12.95 -2.02
C ASP A 145 6.48 11.82 -2.08
N TYR A 146 6.87 10.61 -1.67
CA TYR A 146 5.95 9.47 -1.62
C TYR A 146 4.76 9.74 -0.69
N LYS A 147 5.01 10.23 0.52
CA LYS A 147 3.96 10.55 1.48
C LYS A 147 3.08 11.72 1.02
N TYR A 148 3.67 12.70 0.35
CA TYR A 148 2.94 13.83 -0.25
C TYR A 148 2.00 13.35 -1.36
N ILE A 149 2.49 12.54 -2.32
CA ILE A 149 1.68 11.95 -3.40
C ILE A 149 0.52 11.12 -2.83
N ARG A 150 0.77 10.33 -1.78
CA ARG A 150 -0.31 9.59 -1.12
C ARG A 150 -1.35 10.54 -0.54
N ASN A 151 -0.92 11.56 0.21
CA ASN A 151 -1.83 12.50 0.88
C ASN A 151 -2.69 13.30 -0.11
N THR A 152 -2.20 13.60 -1.32
CA THR A 152 -2.98 14.27 -2.36
C THR A 152 -4.01 13.35 -3.03
N GLN A 153 -3.81 12.04 -3.01
CA GLN A 153 -4.74 11.08 -3.59
C GLN A 153 -5.84 10.64 -2.61
N VAL A 154 -5.48 10.26 -1.37
CA VAL A 154 -6.43 9.76 -0.36
C VAL A 154 -5.87 9.97 1.05
N HIS A 155 -6.58 10.71 1.91
CA HIS A 155 -6.26 10.77 3.35
C HIS A 155 -7.02 9.68 4.11
N ARG A 156 -6.35 8.57 4.46
CA ARG A 156 -6.80 7.68 5.55
C ARG A 156 -5.85 7.78 6.73
N SER A 157 -6.44 7.98 7.91
CA SER A 157 -5.78 8.37 9.16
C SER A 157 -5.26 7.22 10.01
N TYR A 158 -5.54 5.96 9.67
CA TYR A 158 -5.32 4.86 10.62
C TYR A 158 -4.60 3.67 10.01
N TRP A 159 -3.47 3.33 10.63
CA TRP A 159 -2.94 1.98 10.69
C TRP A 159 -3.08 1.51 12.14
N ASN A 160 -3.64 0.32 12.35
CA ASN A 160 -3.62 -0.33 13.66
C ASN A 160 -2.30 -1.10 13.76
N ILE A 161 -1.27 -0.48 14.34
CA ILE A 161 -0.09 -1.24 14.77
C ILE A 161 -0.52 -2.17 15.89
N THR A 162 -0.41 -3.47 15.66
CA THR A 162 -0.49 -4.48 16.71
C THR A 162 0.81 -4.44 17.51
N SER A 163 0.81 -3.70 18.62
CA SER A 163 1.95 -3.50 19.53
C SER A 163 2.58 -4.78 20.10
N HIS A 164 1.95 -5.93 19.90
CA HIS A 164 2.37 -7.24 20.39
C HIS A 164 3.31 -7.98 19.44
N VAL A 165 3.52 -7.48 18.21
CA VAL A 165 4.41 -8.09 17.22
C VAL A 165 5.86 -7.70 17.51
N PRO A 166 6.83 -8.64 17.57
CA PRO A 166 8.25 -8.31 17.77
C PRO A 166 8.79 -7.33 16.72
N ARG A 167 9.71 -6.42 17.10
CA ARG A 167 10.28 -5.40 16.18
C ARG A 167 10.88 -5.99 14.90
N LEU A 168 11.55 -7.15 15.01
CA LEU A 168 12.12 -7.83 13.84
C LEU A 168 11.03 -8.25 12.84
N GLU A 169 9.92 -8.78 13.34
CA GLU A 169 8.78 -9.17 12.53
C GLU A 169 8.05 -7.94 11.96
N GLN A 170 7.90 -6.87 12.74
CA GLN A 170 7.37 -5.59 12.23
C GLN A 170 8.22 -5.05 11.06
N ARG A 171 9.55 -5.15 11.16
CA ARG A 171 10.47 -4.76 10.09
C ARG A 171 10.29 -5.62 8.85
N GLN A 172 10.21 -6.94 9.00
CA GLN A 172 10.00 -7.86 7.88
C GLN A 172 8.66 -7.61 7.19
N ASN A 173 7.59 -7.43 7.97
CA ASN A 173 6.26 -7.10 7.46
C ASN A 173 6.26 -5.77 6.70
N ALA A 174 6.93 -4.74 7.23
CA ALA A 174 7.07 -3.47 6.53
C ALA A 174 7.82 -3.63 5.20
N LEU A 175 8.92 -4.38 5.17
CA LEU A 175 9.68 -4.62 3.94
C LEU A 175 8.89 -5.42 2.89
N ALA A 176 8.02 -6.33 3.32
CA ALA A 176 7.16 -7.10 2.42
C ALA A 176 6.16 -6.22 1.64
N LEU A 177 5.81 -5.04 2.17
CA LEU A 177 4.92 -4.07 1.49
C LEU A 177 5.50 -3.61 0.15
N LEU A 178 6.83 -3.56 0.01
CA LEU A 178 7.50 -3.19 -1.24
C LEU A 178 7.18 -4.14 -2.39
N ASN A 179 6.77 -5.38 -2.12
CA ASN A 179 6.36 -6.34 -3.15
C ASN A 179 4.96 -6.03 -3.70
N THR A 180 4.20 -5.18 -3.02
CA THR A 180 2.81 -4.85 -3.37
C THR A 180 2.70 -3.50 -4.08
N VAL A 181 3.67 -2.61 -3.87
CA VAL A 181 3.69 -1.28 -4.49
C VAL A 181 4.68 -1.23 -5.66
N ASN A 182 4.25 -0.65 -6.78
CA ASN A 182 5.16 -0.39 -7.90
C ASN A 182 6.04 0.85 -7.57
N GLN A 183 7.31 0.65 -7.26
CA GLN A 183 8.24 1.71 -6.84
C GLN A 183 9.65 1.53 -7.42
N SER A 184 10.41 2.63 -7.44
CA SER A 184 11.78 2.60 -7.95
C SER A 184 12.72 1.88 -6.99
N ARG A 185 13.83 1.35 -7.52
CA ARG A 185 14.89 0.73 -6.70
C ARG A 185 15.46 1.68 -5.65
N VAL A 186 15.58 2.97 -5.99
CA VAL A 186 16.11 4.00 -5.09
C VAL A 186 15.14 4.30 -3.95
N PHE A 187 13.82 4.28 -4.21
CA PHE A 187 12.83 4.37 -3.16
C PHE A 187 12.89 3.15 -2.22
N SER A 188 13.00 1.95 -2.77
CA SER A 188 13.13 0.73 -1.97
C SER A 188 14.37 0.75 -1.06
N GLU A 189 15.48 1.33 -1.51
CA GLU A 189 16.66 1.58 -0.67
C GLU A 189 16.35 2.56 0.47
N ALA A 190 15.75 3.72 0.16
CA ALA A 190 15.36 4.71 1.16
C ALA A 190 14.41 4.12 2.22
N PHE A 191 13.44 3.30 1.80
CA PHE A 191 12.49 2.66 2.70
C PHE A 191 13.13 1.57 3.57
N ARG A 192 14.14 0.84 3.06
CA ARG A 192 14.93 -0.09 3.89
C ARG A 192 15.69 0.63 5.00
N LEU A 193 16.25 1.80 4.71
CA LEU A 193 16.87 2.64 5.73
C LEU A 193 15.82 3.18 6.71
N CYS A 194 14.64 3.57 6.20
CA CYS A 194 13.50 4.02 7.02
C CYS A 194 13.09 2.97 8.04
N THR A 195 12.86 1.74 7.60
CA THR A 195 12.52 0.61 8.49
C THR A 195 13.64 0.28 9.48
N SER A 196 14.91 0.53 9.13
CA SER A 196 16.04 0.36 10.05
C SER A 196 16.08 1.45 11.12
N CYS A 197 15.72 2.69 10.78
CA CYS A 197 15.54 3.78 11.75
C CYS A 197 14.39 3.49 12.73
N VAL A 198 13.26 3.00 12.23
CA VAL A 198 12.05 2.76 13.06
C VAL A 198 12.16 1.48 13.91
N TYR A 199 12.65 0.39 13.33
CA TYR A 199 12.62 -0.94 13.94
C TYR A 199 14.01 -1.50 14.26
N GLY A 200 15.07 -0.70 14.11
CA GLY A 200 16.42 -1.07 14.50
C GLY A 200 16.48 -1.45 15.99
N ALA A 201 17.44 -2.31 16.32
CA ALA A 201 17.83 -2.50 17.71
C ALA A 201 18.51 -1.21 18.15
N GLN A 202 17.89 -0.49 19.09
CA GLN A 202 18.58 0.51 19.91
C GLN A 202 19.20 -0.23 21.08
#